data_AF-A0A250G0B7-F1
#
_entry.id   AF-A0A250G0B7-F1
#
_cell.length_a   1.000
_cell.length_b   1.000
_cell.length_c   1.000
_cell.angle_alpha   90.00
_cell.angle_beta   90.00
_cell.angle_gamma   90.00
#
_symmetry.space_group_name_H-M   'P 1'
#
loop_
_entity.id
_entity.type
_entity.pdbx_description
1 polymer ?
#
loop_
_entity_poly.entity_id
_entity_poly.type
_entity_poly.pdbx_seq_one_letter_code
_entity_poly.pdbx_strand_id
1 'polypeptide(L)'
;MKLKYILFLVIGGVISACSTSKEQIYWVNSVKVDCDAGAGKAQCLQVSKNEDLDKAQWEYFYAPIENFVFEEGFFKKIQVKETQLDSKNVPADASSVKYTMIKEIEKQKDMSFELNGSWTLEKLNGNQVTQSLKPNLELHLQEKKINGVGGCNNYFGTITELHQNKIQFGKIGATRKMCMDDNIEMAYFDALSQVRTFKIDEGKLILSDASNKEILIFSPKKKVNERLHDIWGAVRIGGKSIEKKEGIPMLEINLTEMSISGNDSCNNYFGQIEELTDEKIVFAGIGVTAKLCPEMEIANQYNQAMEKVTSYKLEELNLTLYDAQGNEVLAFIKGD
;
A
#
# COMPACT_ATOMS: atom_id res chain seq x y z
N MET A 1 58.27 -76.45 -29.65
CA MET A 1 56.93 -75.83 -29.56
C MET A 1 57.06 -74.53 -28.78
N LYS A 2 56.87 -73.37 -29.43
CA LYS A 2 56.93 -72.05 -28.79
C LYS A 2 55.50 -71.49 -28.63
N LEU A 3 55.16 -71.17 -27.39
CA LEU A 3 53.89 -70.62 -26.93
C LEU A 3 53.76 -69.15 -27.38
N LYS A 4 52.72 -68.79 -28.14
CA LYS A 4 52.42 -67.42 -28.56
C LYS A 4 51.43 -66.78 -27.58
N TYR A 5 51.84 -65.70 -26.94
CA TYR A 5 50.98 -64.82 -26.13
C TYR A 5 50.08 -63.96 -27.03
N ILE A 6 48.79 -63.93 -26.73
CA ILE A 6 47.81 -62.99 -27.33
C ILE A 6 47.72 -61.78 -26.40
N LEU A 7 48.09 -60.61 -26.94
CA LEU A 7 48.03 -59.32 -26.28
C LEU A 7 46.59 -58.77 -26.41
N PHE A 8 45.85 -58.67 -25.29
CA PHE A 8 44.57 -57.97 -25.24
C PHE A 8 44.82 -56.46 -25.14
N LEU A 9 44.44 -55.72 -26.19
CA LEU A 9 44.52 -54.27 -26.24
C LEU A 9 43.20 -53.71 -25.68
N VAL A 10 43.20 -53.33 -24.41
CA VAL A 10 42.07 -52.69 -23.73
C VAL A 10 42.02 -51.23 -24.20
N ILE A 11 41.11 -50.93 -25.13
CA ILE A 11 40.78 -49.55 -25.51
C ILE A 11 39.91 -48.98 -24.39
N GLY A 12 40.54 -48.19 -23.51
CA GLY A 12 39.86 -47.40 -22.49
C GLY A 12 39.06 -46.28 -23.14
N GLY A 13 37.75 -46.49 -23.29
CA GLY A 13 36.81 -45.43 -23.64
C GLY A 13 36.65 -44.45 -22.48
N VAL A 14 37.10 -43.22 -22.67
CA VAL A 14 36.84 -42.11 -21.76
C VAL A 14 35.36 -41.75 -21.89
N ILE A 15 34.55 -42.12 -20.90
CA ILE A 15 33.16 -41.68 -20.80
C ILE A 15 33.20 -40.22 -20.35
N SER A 16 33.14 -39.30 -21.32
CA SER A 16 32.96 -37.88 -21.04
C SER A 16 31.55 -37.70 -20.46
N ALA A 17 31.46 -37.33 -19.19
CA ALA A 17 30.20 -37.01 -18.54
C ALA A 17 29.57 -35.78 -19.21
N CYS A 18 28.59 -36.01 -20.07
CA CYS A 18 27.83 -34.95 -20.72
C CYS A 18 26.84 -34.38 -19.70
N SER A 19 26.98 -33.11 -19.33
CA SER A 19 25.96 -32.40 -18.56
C SER A 19 24.67 -32.35 -19.36
N THR A 20 23.60 -32.96 -18.85
CA THR A 20 22.28 -32.93 -19.48
C THR A 20 21.65 -31.54 -19.29
N SER A 21 21.21 -30.94 -20.39
CA SER A 21 20.48 -29.67 -20.38
C SER A 21 19.13 -29.80 -21.07
N LYS A 22 18.11 -29.15 -20.54
CA LYS A 22 16.77 -29.07 -21.13
C LYS A 22 16.32 -27.60 -21.18
N GLU A 23 15.46 -27.29 -22.14
CA GLU A 23 14.88 -25.96 -22.27
C GLU A 23 13.43 -25.97 -21.79
N GLN A 24 13.06 -24.97 -21.00
CA GLN A 24 11.75 -24.85 -20.40
C GLN A 24 11.23 -23.42 -20.54
N ILE A 25 9.92 -23.27 -20.68
CA ILE A 25 9.26 -21.96 -20.66
C ILE A 25 8.75 -21.70 -19.25
N TYR A 26 8.98 -20.49 -18.78
CA TYR A 26 8.45 -20.00 -17.52
C TYR A 26 7.73 -18.68 -17.76
N TRP A 27 6.56 -18.52 -17.15
CA TRP A 27 6.08 -17.21 -16.74
C TRP A 27 6.73 -16.85 -15.42
N VAL A 28 7.24 -15.63 -15.31
CA VAL A 28 7.68 -15.01 -14.05
C VAL A 28 6.59 -14.03 -13.61
N ASN A 29 6.21 -14.11 -12.33
CA ASN A 29 5.19 -13.25 -11.72
C ASN A 29 5.63 -11.77 -11.73
N SER A 30 4.67 -10.85 -11.62
CA SER A 30 4.87 -9.40 -11.60
C SER A 30 5.42 -8.87 -10.27
N VAL A 31 5.33 -9.67 -9.21
CA VAL A 31 5.79 -9.34 -7.86
C VAL A 31 6.71 -10.43 -7.32
N LYS A 32 7.62 -10.04 -6.43
CA LYS A 32 8.34 -10.99 -5.57
C LYS A 32 7.56 -11.22 -4.29
N VAL A 33 7.86 -12.35 -3.66
CA VAL A 33 7.22 -12.79 -2.42
C VAL A 33 8.27 -13.07 -1.38
N ASP A 34 7.92 -12.81 -0.12
CA ASP A 34 8.76 -13.19 1.01
C ASP A 34 8.91 -14.71 1.03
N CYS A 35 10.16 -15.15 1.09
CA CYS A 35 10.53 -16.55 1.15
C CYS A 35 11.62 -16.77 2.20
N ASP A 36 11.59 -17.94 2.81
CA ASP A 36 12.62 -18.38 3.73
C ASP A 36 13.79 -18.96 2.92
N ALA A 37 14.92 -18.25 2.94
CA ALA A 37 16.18 -18.70 2.34
C ALA A 37 17.24 -18.95 3.43
N GLY A 38 16.84 -19.31 4.66
CA GLY A 38 17.73 -19.60 5.78
C GLY A 38 17.68 -18.53 6.88
N ALA A 39 18.84 -17.98 7.27
CA ALA A 39 18.97 -17.11 8.44
C ALA A 39 18.42 -15.67 8.28
N GLY A 40 17.65 -15.38 7.23
CA GLY A 40 17.11 -14.05 6.95
C GLY A 40 15.93 -14.05 5.98
N LYS A 41 15.16 -12.96 5.96
CA LYS A 41 14.08 -12.74 5.00
C LYS A 41 14.67 -12.47 3.61
N ALA A 42 14.30 -13.28 2.62
CA ALA A 42 14.66 -13.07 1.23
C ALA A 42 13.39 -12.85 0.39
N GLN A 43 13.54 -12.19 -0.76
CA GLN A 43 12.47 -12.06 -1.75
C GLN A 43 12.73 -12.98 -2.93
N CYS A 44 11.85 -13.95 -3.13
CA CYS A 44 11.95 -14.92 -4.21
C CYS A 44 11.07 -14.54 -5.40
N LEU A 45 11.47 -15.01 -6.58
CA LEU A 45 10.59 -15.02 -7.73
C LEU A 45 9.47 -16.04 -7.51
N GLN A 46 8.36 -15.84 -8.21
CA GLN A 46 7.38 -16.90 -8.46
C GLN A 46 7.35 -17.19 -9.94
N VAL A 47 7.30 -18.46 -10.29
CA VAL A 47 7.23 -18.89 -11.68
C VAL A 47 6.06 -19.82 -11.93
N SER A 48 5.57 -19.84 -13.16
CA SER A 48 4.63 -20.86 -13.62
C SER A 48 5.12 -21.47 -14.92
N LYS A 49 4.97 -22.80 -15.05
CA LYS A 49 5.27 -23.53 -16.30
C LYS A 49 4.04 -23.67 -17.20
N ASN A 50 2.90 -23.12 -16.81
CA ASN A 50 1.72 -23.09 -17.66
C ASN A 50 2.00 -22.22 -18.88
N GLU A 51 1.50 -22.62 -20.05
CA GLU A 51 1.68 -21.83 -21.27
C GLU A 51 0.80 -20.56 -21.25
N ASP A 52 -0.38 -20.71 -20.66
CA ASP A 52 -1.45 -19.72 -20.53
C ASP A 52 -1.33 -18.99 -19.19
N LEU A 53 -1.13 -17.67 -19.24
CA LEU A 53 -0.96 -16.83 -18.05
C LEU A 53 -2.22 -16.86 -17.17
N ASP A 54 -3.41 -16.93 -17.77
CA ASP A 54 -4.71 -16.96 -17.08
C ASP A 54 -4.86 -18.22 -16.20
N LYS A 55 -4.08 -19.26 -16.49
CA LYS A 55 -4.06 -20.54 -15.76
C LYS A 55 -2.77 -20.77 -15.00
N ALA A 56 -1.95 -19.73 -14.83
CA ALA A 56 -0.70 -19.80 -14.10
C ALA A 56 -0.91 -20.41 -12.71
N GLN A 57 -0.17 -21.47 -12.43
CA GLN A 57 0.03 -22.01 -11.09
C GLN A 57 1.39 -21.52 -10.61
N TRP A 58 1.38 -20.60 -9.65
CA TRP A 58 2.59 -19.95 -9.16
C TRP A 58 3.32 -20.82 -8.14
N GLU A 59 4.59 -21.08 -8.41
CA GLU A 59 5.50 -21.81 -7.53
C GLU A 59 6.66 -20.90 -7.12
N TYR A 60 7.10 -21.00 -5.86
CA TYR A 60 8.28 -20.27 -5.39
C TYR A 60 9.52 -20.72 -6.15
N PHE A 61 10.33 -19.74 -6.57
CA PHE A 61 11.57 -19.97 -7.30
C PHE A 61 12.75 -19.34 -6.56
N TYR A 62 13.53 -20.20 -5.91
CA TYR A 62 14.59 -19.82 -4.98
C TYR A 62 15.96 -19.59 -5.63
N ALA A 63 16.14 -20.07 -6.87
CA ALA A 63 17.40 -19.94 -7.58
C ALA A 63 17.44 -18.66 -8.43
N PRO A 64 18.62 -18.05 -8.63
CA PRO A 64 18.76 -17.00 -9.63
C PRO A 64 18.61 -17.58 -11.04
N ILE A 65 18.12 -16.76 -11.97
CA ILE A 65 18.12 -17.06 -13.41
C ILE A 65 19.15 -16.13 -14.04
N GLU A 66 20.26 -16.67 -14.54
CA GLU A 66 21.28 -15.86 -15.22
C GLU A 66 20.69 -15.15 -16.43
N ASN A 67 21.13 -13.92 -16.66
CA ASN A 67 20.67 -13.01 -17.72
C ASN A 67 19.21 -12.51 -17.59
N PHE A 68 18.47 -12.93 -16.57
CA PHE A 68 17.13 -12.41 -16.31
C PHE A 68 17.18 -11.21 -15.36
N VAL A 69 16.50 -10.11 -15.74
CA VAL A 69 16.29 -8.95 -14.88
C VAL A 69 14.81 -8.83 -14.55
N PHE A 70 14.51 -8.96 -13.26
CA PHE A 70 13.16 -8.78 -12.75
C PHE A 70 12.70 -7.33 -12.92
N GLU A 71 11.45 -7.16 -13.30
CA GLU A 71 10.82 -5.85 -13.46
C GLU A 71 9.45 -5.91 -12.81
N GLU A 72 9.26 -5.09 -11.79
CA GLU A 72 8.06 -5.10 -10.97
C GLU A 72 6.84 -4.60 -11.76
N GLY A 73 5.68 -5.21 -11.54
CA GLY A 73 4.44 -4.87 -12.25
C GLY A 73 4.35 -5.45 -13.66
N PHE A 74 5.24 -6.38 -14.06
CA PHE A 74 5.18 -7.06 -15.36
C PHE A 74 5.30 -8.58 -15.23
N PHE A 75 4.36 -9.29 -15.83
CA PHE A 75 4.52 -10.72 -16.12
C PHE A 75 5.49 -10.88 -17.30
N LYS A 76 6.43 -11.82 -17.18
CA LYS A 76 7.42 -12.10 -18.24
C LYS A 76 7.43 -13.57 -18.61
N LYS A 77 7.20 -13.89 -19.89
CA LYS A 77 7.37 -15.24 -20.43
C LYS A 77 8.80 -15.36 -20.93
N ILE A 78 9.57 -16.28 -20.36
CA ILE A 78 10.99 -16.47 -20.65
C ILE A 78 11.28 -17.92 -21.05
N GLN A 79 12.22 -18.09 -21.97
CA GLN A 79 12.81 -19.40 -22.27
C GLN A 79 14.08 -19.56 -21.43
N VAL A 80 14.17 -20.64 -20.66
CA VAL A 80 15.26 -20.89 -19.72
C VAL A 80 15.90 -22.24 -20.05
N LYS A 81 17.23 -22.25 -20.09
CA LYS A 81 18.03 -23.48 -20.14
C LYS A 81 18.30 -23.94 -18.71
N GLU A 82 17.78 -25.10 -18.35
CA GLU A 82 18.13 -25.81 -17.13
C GLU A 82 19.32 -26.74 -17.42
N THR A 83 20.43 -26.53 -16.71
CA THR A 83 21.64 -27.37 -16.85
C THR A 83 21.93 -28.06 -15.53
N GLN A 84 21.98 -29.39 -15.55
CA GLN A 84 22.35 -30.16 -14.37
C GLN A 84 23.85 -29.98 -14.09
N LEU A 85 24.19 -29.49 -12.91
CA LEU A 85 25.57 -29.34 -12.46
C LEU A 85 26.09 -30.67 -11.91
N ASP A 86 27.38 -30.93 -12.10
CA ASP A 86 28.05 -32.11 -11.55
C ASP A 86 28.02 -32.05 -10.02
N SER A 87 27.39 -33.05 -9.39
CA SER A 87 27.22 -33.13 -7.94
C SER A 87 28.54 -33.11 -7.16
N LYS A 88 29.68 -33.39 -7.80
CA LYS A 88 31.01 -33.27 -7.18
C LYS A 88 31.47 -31.83 -6.97
N ASN A 89 30.88 -30.88 -7.69
CA ASN A 89 31.31 -29.49 -7.74
C ASN A 89 30.25 -28.50 -7.21
N VAL A 90 29.11 -29.00 -6.72
CA VAL A 90 28.03 -28.18 -6.16
C VAL A 90 28.12 -28.23 -4.63
N PRO A 91 28.29 -27.08 -3.95
CA PRO A 91 28.19 -26.99 -2.49
C PRO A 91 26.87 -27.57 -1.97
N ALA A 92 26.86 -28.15 -0.76
CA ALA A 92 25.69 -28.83 -0.21
C ALA A 92 24.46 -27.91 -0.02
N ASP A 93 24.68 -26.60 0.02
CA ASP A 93 23.69 -25.53 0.17
C ASP A 93 23.27 -24.89 -1.17
N ALA A 94 23.83 -25.32 -2.30
CA ALA A 94 23.55 -24.76 -3.61
C ALA A 94 22.64 -25.66 -4.47
N SER A 95 21.83 -25.03 -5.34
CA SER A 95 21.00 -25.77 -6.30
C SER A 95 21.87 -26.60 -7.24
N SER A 96 21.51 -27.86 -7.45
CA SER A 96 22.16 -28.73 -8.43
C SER A 96 21.79 -28.40 -9.88
N VAL A 97 20.91 -27.40 -10.08
CA VAL A 97 20.45 -26.94 -11.39
C VAL A 97 20.85 -25.49 -11.59
N LYS A 98 21.53 -25.24 -12.71
CA LYS A 98 21.82 -23.89 -13.20
C LYS A 98 20.75 -23.44 -14.18
N TYR A 99 20.20 -22.24 -13.96
CA TYR A 99 19.18 -21.64 -14.81
C TYR A 99 19.76 -20.46 -15.58
N THR A 100 19.71 -20.50 -16.89
CA THR A 100 20.15 -19.40 -17.76
C THR A 100 19.01 -19.01 -18.69
N MET A 101 18.58 -17.75 -18.63
CA MET A 101 17.61 -17.23 -19.60
C MET A 101 18.25 -17.17 -20.98
N ILE A 102 17.58 -17.80 -21.94
CA ILE A 102 17.94 -17.74 -23.36
C ILE A 102 17.37 -16.46 -23.97
N LYS A 103 16.08 -16.19 -23.75
CA LYS A 103 15.39 -15.00 -24.24
C LYS A 103 14.09 -14.70 -23.48
N GLU A 104 13.69 -13.44 -23.50
CA GLU A 104 12.33 -13.00 -23.18
C GLU A 104 11.45 -13.20 -24.42
N ILE A 105 10.34 -13.91 -24.25
CA ILE A 105 9.37 -14.23 -25.31
C ILE A 105 8.26 -13.17 -25.31
N GLU A 106 7.78 -12.81 -24.13
CA GLU A 106 6.63 -11.93 -23.96
C GLU A 106 6.72 -11.16 -22.64
N LYS A 107 6.20 -9.93 -22.65
CA LYS A 107 6.10 -9.06 -21.47
C LYS A 107 4.71 -8.44 -21.43
N GLN A 108 4.03 -8.57 -20.31
CA GLN A 108 2.67 -8.09 -20.11
C GLN A 108 2.57 -7.28 -18.82
N LYS A 109 2.03 -6.05 -18.88
CA LYS A 109 1.77 -5.25 -17.66
C LYS A 109 0.76 -5.98 -16.79
N ASP A 110 1.05 -6.07 -15.49
CA ASP A 110 0.07 -6.49 -14.51
C ASP A 110 -0.85 -5.33 -14.16
N MET A 111 -2.07 -5.37 -14.69
CA MET A 111 -3.07 -4.35 -14.41
C MET A 111 -3.48 -4.32 -12.93
N SER A 112 -3.33 -5.42 -12.19
CA SER A 112 -3.69 -5.50 -10.78
C SER A 112 -2.60 -4.97 -9.83
N PHE A 113 -1.41 -4.68 -10.34
CA PHE A 113 -0.27 -4.23 -9.53
C PHE A 113 -0.59 -2.99 -8.68
N GLU A 114 -1.31 -2.03 -9.26
CA GLU A 114 -1.67 -0.77 -8.60
C GLU A 114 -2.98 -0.86 -7.79
N LEU A 115 -3.65 -2.02 -7.80
CA LEU A 115 -4.99 -2.18 -7.23
C LEU A 115 -4.96 -2.41 -5.71
N ASN A 116 -3.87 -2.95 -5.18
CA ASN A 116 -3.72 -3.26 -3.76
C ASN A 116 -3.70 -1.97 -2.92
N GLY A 117 -4.48 -1.93 -1.84
CA GLY A 117 -4.51 -0.79 -0.93
C GLY A 117 -5.91 -0.24 -0.66
N SER A 118 -5.93 1.01 -0.23
CA SER A 118 -7.09 1.66 0.37
C SER A 118 -7.75 2.66 -0.58
N TRP A 119 -9.06 2.53 -0.78
CA TRP A 119 -9.83 3.31 -1.75
C TRP A 119 -11.07 3.91 -1.08
N THR A 120 -11.39 5.18 -1.37
CA THR A 120 -12.57 5.88 -0.86
C THR A 120 -13.57 6.11 -1.99
N LEU A 121 -14.83 5.73 -1.76
CA LEU A 121 -15.87 5.81 -2.78
C LEU A 121 -16.20 7.28 -3.13
N GLU A 122 -16.14 7.59 -4.42
CA GLU A 122 -16.47 8.91 -4.97
C GLU A 122 -17.83 8.89 -5.68
N LYS A 123 -18.09 7.86 -6.51
CA LYS A 123 -19.36 7.71 -7.22
C LYS A 123 -19.92 6.30 -7.12
N LEU A 124 -21.24 6.23 -6.98
CA LEU A 124 -22.03 5.00 -6.98
C LEU A 124 -23.10 5.09 -8.07
N ASN A 125 -23.06 4.19 -9.05
CA ASN A 125 -23.98 4.16 -10.18
C ASN A 125 -24.12 5.51 -10.91
N GLY A 126 -23.01 6.25 -11.04
CA GLY A 126 -22.95 7.57 -11.67
C GLY A 126 -23.26 8.76 -10.74
N ASN A 127 -23.81 8.52 -9.55
CA ASN A 127 -24.14 9.58 -8.59
C ASN A 127 -22.95 9.88 -7.66
N GLN A 128 -22.71 11.16 -7.39
CA GLN A 128 -21.69 11.59 -6.43
C GLN A 128 -22.09 11.19 -5.02
N VAL A 129 -21.15 10.60 -4.27
CA VAL A 129 -21.34 10.27 -2.86
C VAL A 129 -21.03 11.49 -2.00
N THR A 130 -22.04 12.03 -1.33
CA THR A 130 -21.95 13.24 -0.50
C THR A 130 -22.12 13.00 1.00
N GLN A 131 -22.49 11.79 1.41
CA GLN A 131 -22.64 11.46 2.84
C GLN A 131 -21.31 11.58 3.59
N SER A 132 -21.37 12.01 4.86
CA SER A 132 -20.18 12.22 5.70
C SER A 132 -19.37 10.94 5.90
N LEU A 133 -20.05 9.81 6.16
CA LEU A 133 -19.41 8.51 6.28
C LEU A 133 -19.32 7.82 4.91
N LYS A 134 -18.35 8.23 4.09
CA LYS A 134 -18.17 7.65 2.75
C LYS A 134 -17.77 6.18 2.83
N PRO A 135 -18.37 5.29 2.01
CA PRO A 135 -17.90 3.92 1.91
C PRO A 135 -16.43 3.87 1.44
N ASN A 136 -15.71 2.85 1.85
CA ASN A 136 -14.35 2.58 1.41
C ASN A 136 -14.17 1.11 1.03
N LEU A 137 -13.08 0.83 0.31
CA LEU A 137 -12.69 -0.49 -0.13
C LEU A 137 -11.19 -0.68 0.14
N GLU A 138 -10.87 -1.64 0.98
CA GLU A 138 -9.51 -2.09 1.24
C GLU A 138 -9.29 -3.41 0.48
N LEU A 139 -8.35 -3.42 -0.46
CA LEU A 139 -8.01 -4.57 -1.31
C LEU A 139 -6.71 -5.19 -0.82
N HIS A 140 -6.79 -6.46 -0.42
CA HIS A 140 -5.68 -7.29 0.04
C HIS A 140 -5.49 -8.44 -0.97
N LEU A 141 -4.73 -8.16 -2.05
CA LEU A 141 -4.68 -9.05 -3.22
C LEU A 141 -3.97 -10.38 -2.92
N GLN A 142 -2.95 -10.36 -2.06
CA GLN A 142 -2.20 -11.56 -1.66
C GLN A 142 -3.08 -12.52 -0.85
N GLU A 143 -3.85 -11.99 0.11
CA GLU A 143 -4.79 -12.75 0.93
C GLU A 143 -6.11 -13.06 0.22
N LYS A 144 -6.33 -12.46 -0.96
CA LYS A 144 -7.59 -12.47 -1.71
C LYS A 144 -8.78 -12.05 -0.85
N LYS A 145 -8.60 -10.96 -0.10
CA LYS A 145 -9.61 -10.42 0.81
C LYS A 145 -9.95 -8.98 0.47
N ILE A 146 -11.18 -8.61 0.82
CA ILE A 146 -11.60 -7.22 0.91
C ILE A 146 -12.19 -6.94 2.28
N ASN A 147 -12.03 -5.71 2.75
CA ASN A 147 -12.75 -5.20 3.89
C ASN A 147 -12.97 -3.69 3.76
N GLY A 148 -13.74 -3.12 4.68
CA GLY A 148 -13.98 -1.69 4.70
C GLY A 148 -15.19 -1.28 5.52
N VAL A 149 -15.61 -0.05 5.29
CA VAL A 149 -16.82 0.57 5.83
C VAL A 149 -17.78 0.77 4.66
N GLY A 150 -19.00 0.23 4.76
CA GLY A 150 -20.02 0.32 3.71
C GLY A 150 -20.85 1.62 3.74
N GLY A 151 -20.58 2.48 4.71
CA GLY A 151 -21.31 3.70 5.01
C GLY A 151 -21.60 3.82 6.51
N CYS A 152 -22.11 2.75 7.11
CA CYS A 152 -22.40 2.70 8.56
C CYS A 152 -21.76 1.46 9.20
N ASN A 153 -21.88 0.31 8.53
CA ASN A 153 -21.36 -0.96 8.96
C ASN A 153 -19.97 -1.22 8.41
N ASN A 154 -19.20 -1.98 9.19
CA ASN A 154 -17.99 -2.59 8.68
C ASN A 154 -18.38 -3.82 7.86
N TYR A 155 -17.66 -4.08 6.78
CA TYR A 155 -17.87 -5.24 5.92
C TYR A 155 -16.56 -5.96 5.59
N PHE A 156 -16.70 -7.20 5.16
CA PHE A 156 -15.61 -8.05 4.70
C PHE A 156 -16.09 -8.99 3.60
N GLY A 157 -15.16 -9.46 2.77
CA GLY A 157 -15.43 -10.39 1.69
C GLY A 157 -14.14 -10.99 1.13
N THR A 158 -14.27 -11.75 0.05
CA THR A 158 -13.14 -12.39 -0.64
C THR A 158 -13.08 -11.95 -2.09
N ILE A 159 -11.90 -12.07 -2.69
CA ILE A 159 -11.69 -11.92 -4.12
C ILE A 159 -11.71 -13.33 -4.73
N THR A 160 -12.74 -13.63 -5.52
CA THR A 160 -12.94 -14.97 -6.11
C THR A 160 -12.28 -15.10 -7.48
N GLU A 161 -12.12 -13.98 -8.19
CA GLU A 161 -11.41 -13.90 -9.46
C GLU A 161 -10.57 -12.63 -9.47
N LEU A 162 -9.32 -12.75 -9.89
CA LEU A 162 -8.41 -11.62 -10.13
C LEU A 162 -7.46 -12.01 -11.24
N HIS A 163 -7.61 -11.39 -12.41
CA HIS A 163 -6.74 -11.63 -13.54
C HIS A 163 -6.81 -10.47 -14.53
N GLN A 164 -5.66 -9.85 -14.82
CA GLN A 164 -5.59 -8.69 -15.74
C GLN A 164 -6.60 -7.62 -15.36
N ASN A 165 -7.62 -7.35 -16.19
CA ASN A 165 -8.67 -6.37 -15.91
C ASN A 165 -9.92 -6.96 -15.24
N LYS A 166 -9.94 -8.26 -14.92
CA LYS A 166 -11.06 -8.91 -14.25
C LYS A 166 -10.86 -8.90 -12.74
N ILE A 167 -11.93 -8.57 -12.03
CA ILE A 167 -12.03 -8.76 -10.59
C ILE A 167 -13.46 -9.15 -10.24
N GLN A 168 -13.62 -10.17 -9.39
CA GLN A 168 -14.92 -10.54 -8.83
C GLN A 168 -14.81 -10.72 -7.33
N PHE A 169 -15.80 -10.19 -6.62
CA PHE A 169 -15.93 -10.35 -5.19
C PHE A 169 -16.88 -11.49 -4.85
N GLY A 170 -16.53 -12.24 -3.81
CA GLY A 170 -17.37 -13.26 -3.22
C GLY A 170 -18.50 -12.67 -2.38
N LYS A 171 -19.11 -13.51 -1.54
CA LYS A 171 -20.17 -13.07 -0.63
C LYS A 171 -19.63 -12.01 0.35
N ILE A 172 -20.38 -10.91 0.48
CA ILE A 172 -20.09 -9.85 1.44
C ILE A 172 -20.78 -10.16 2.77
N GLY A 173 -20.01 -10.12 3.86
CA GLY A 173 -20.52 -10.09 5.23
C GLY A 173 -20.39 -8.69 5.82
N ALA A 174 -21.34 -8.27 6.65
CA ALA A 174 -21.31 -6.96 7.30
C ALA A 174 -21.79 -7.04 8.75
N THR A 175 -21.35 -6.09 9.58
CA THR A 175 -21.91 -5.86 10.91
C THR A 175 -23.34 -5.32 10.83
N ARG A 176 -24.04 -5.23 11.97
CA ARG A 176 -25.40 -4.67 12.05
C ARG A 176 -25.49 -3.61 13.14
N LYS A 177 -25.05 -2.40 12.83
CA LYS A 177 -25.26 -1.18 13.63
C LYS A 177 -26.59 -0.54 13.24
N MET A 178 -27.14 0.26 14.14
CA MET A 178 -28.25 1.14 13.81
C MET A 178 -27.72 2.29 12.95
N CYS A 179 -28.32 2.49 11.78
CA CYS A 179 -27.86 3.46 10.78
C CYS A 179 -28.93 4.52 10.55
N MET A 180 -28.52 5.68 10.04
CA MET A 180 -29.43 6.74 9.59
C MET A 180 -30.13 6.31 8.28
N ASP A 181 -31.31 6.89 8.03
CA ASP A 181 -32.21 6.48 6.93
C ASP A 181 -31.68 6.80 5.52
N ASP A 182 -30.71 7.70 5.37
CA ASP A 182 -30.14 8.15 4.10
C ASP A 182 -28.86 7.40 3.66
N ASN A 183 -28.51 6.30 4.34
CA ASN A 183 -27.30 5.54 4.09
C ASN A 183 -27.34 4.73 2.78
N ILE A 184 -26.33 4.89 1.92
CA ILE A 184 -26.22 4.19 0.61
C ILE A 184 -25.71 2.75 0.69
N GLU A 185 -25.46 2.22 1.90
CA GLU A 185 -24.74 0.96 2.13
C GLU A 185 -25.29 -0.25 1.38
N MET A 186 -26.62 -0.44 1.34
CA MET A 186 -27.21 -1.56 0.60
C MET A 186 -26.89 -1.46 -0.90
N ALA A 187 -27.07 -0.28 -1.48
CA ALA A 187 -26.75 -0.04 -2.89
C ALA A 187 -25.25 -0.21 -3.19
N TYR A 188 -24.38 0.13 -2.23
CA TYR A 188 -22.94 -0.11 -2.33
C TYR A 188 -22.60 -1.60 -2.34
N PHE A 189 -23.16 -2.40 -1.43
CA PHE A 189 -22.94 -3.84 -1.38
C PHE A 189 -23.52 -4.56 -2.61
N ASP A 190 -24.69 -4.13 -3.08
CA ASP A 190 -25.28 -4.64 -4.31
C ASP A 190 -24.39 -4.33 -5.52
N ALA A 191 -23.80 -3.13 -5.60
CA ALA A 191 -22.85 -2.77 -6.64
C ALA A 191 -21.57 -3.63 -6.56
N LEU A 192 -21.00 -3.84 -5.37
CA LEU A 192 -19.83 -4.74 -5.20
C LEU A 192 -20.10 -6.15 -5.75
N SER A 193 -21.30 -6.70 -5.54
CA SER A 193 -21.66 -8.03 -6.05
C SER A 193 -21.73 -8.12 -7.60
N GLN A 194 -21.94 -6.99 -8.26
CA GLN A 194 -22.06 -6.88 -9.71
C GLN A 194 -20.72 -6.66 -10.42
N VAL A 195 -19.67 -6.32 -9.69
CA VAL A 195 -18.33 -6.04 -10.25
C VAL A 195 -17.80 -7.25 -11.02
N ARG A 196 -17.31 -7.00 -12.24
CA ARG A 196 -16.65 -8.00 -13.09
C ARG A 196 -15.29 -7.54 -13.60
N THR A 197 -15.13 -6.24 -13.81
CA THR A 197 -13.88 -5.68 -14.32
C THR A 197 -13.46 -4.45 -13.53
N PHE A 198 -12.18 -4.13 -13.62
CA PHE A 198 -11.62 -2.92 -13.06
C PHE A 198 -10.70 -2.22 -14.06
N LYS A 199 -10.50 -0.93 -13.83
CA LYS A 199 -9.50 -0.09 -14.50
C LYS A 199 -8.94 0.89 -13.49
N ILE A 200 -7.64 1.16 -13.57
CA ILE A 200 -7.03 2.35 -12.96
C ILE A 200 -6.92 3.42 -14.05
N ASP A 201 -7.51 4.59 -13.82
CA ASP A 201 -7.50 5.71 -14.75
C ASP A 201 -7.30 7.02 -13.99
N GLU A 202 -6.29 7.80 -14.36
CA GLU A 202 -5.93 9.05 -13.66
C GLU A 202 -5.82 8.88 -12.12
N GLY A 203 -5.32 7.73 -11.67
CA GLY A 203 -5.18 7.39 -10.25
C GLY A 203 -6.47 6.96 -9.56
N LYS A 204 -7.61 6.90 -10.26
CA LYS A 204 -8.89 6.42 -9.73
C LYS A 204 -9.10 4.95 -10.04
N LEU A 205 -9.70 4.23 -9.10
CA LEU A 205 -10.19 2.87 -9.32
C LEU A 205 -11.62 2.92 -9.84
N ILE A 206 -11.83 2.41 -11.04
CA ILE A 206 -13.13 2.29 -11.69
C ILE A 206 -13.49 0.81 -11.73
N LEU A 207 -14.63 0.44 -11.15
CA LEU A 207 -15.18 -0.91 -11.21
C LEU A 207 -16.44 -0.93 -12.06
N SER A 208 -16.51 -1.91 -12.96
CA SER A 208 -17.60 -2.07 -13.91
C SER A 208 -18.30 -3.41 -13.80
N ASP A 209 -19.57 -3.42 -14.19
CA ASP A 209 -20.40 -4.63 -14.25
C ASP A 209 -20.11 -5.51 -15.49
N ALA A 210 -20.86 -6.59 -15.64
CA ALA A 210 -20.75 -7.50 -16.79
C ALA A 210 -21.06 -6.85 -18.16
N SER A 211 -21.75 -5.72 -18.17
CA SER A 211 -22.08 -4.95 -19.38
C SER A 211 -21.04 -3.86 -19.67
N ASN A 212 -19.92 -3.83 -18.93
CA ASN A 212 -18.93 -2.75 -18.92
C ASN A 212 -19.49 -1.38 -18.51
N LYS A 213 -20.58 -1.34 -17.75
CA LYS A 213 -21.06 -0.10 -17.16
C LYS A 213 -20.28 0.19 -15.88
N GLU A 214 -19.72 1.40 -15.78
CA GLU A 214 -19.07 1.89 -14.56
C GLU A 214 -20.10 2.04 -13.44
N ILE A 215 -19.91 1.29 -12.34
CA ILE A 215 -20.86 1.24 -11.21
C ILE A 215 -20.25 1.79 -9.92
N LEU A 216 -18.92 1.75 -9.79
CA LEU A 216 -18.20 2.31 -8.64
C LEU A 216 -16.96 3.04 -9.13
N ILE A 217 -16.75 4.27 -8.65
CA ILE A 217 -15.53 5.03 -8.89
C ILE A 217 -14.97 5.43 -7.53
N PHE A 218 -13.71 5.09 -7.28
CA PHE A 218 -13.00 5.40 -6.05
C PHE A 218 -11.80 6.29 -6.33
N SER A 219 -11.50 7.14 -5.36
CA SER A 219 -10.20 7.82 -5.28
C SER A 219 -9.31 7.07 -4.27
N PRO A 220 -7.97 7.15 -4.40
CA PRO A 220 -7.07 6.62 -3.39
C PRO A 220 -7.41 7.22 -2.03
N LYS A 221 -7.47 6.40 -0.99
CA LYS A 221 -7.68 6.90 0.37
C LYS A 221 -6.47 7.76 0.73
N LYS A 222 -6.71 9.06 0.87
CA LYS A 222 -5.67 9.99 1.29
C LYS A 222 -5.22 9.59 2.70
N LYS A 223 -3.91 9.43 2.86
CA LYS A 223 -3.31 9.17 4.17
C LYS A 223 -3.05 10.49 4.85
N VAL A 224 -3.18 10.51 6.18
CA VAL A 224 -2.69 11.61 6.99
C VAL A 224 -1.21 11.80 6.66
N ASN A 225 -0.80 13.03 6.43
CA ASN A 225 0.60 13.34 6.17
C ASN A 225 1.39 13.20 7.48
N GLU A 226 2.27 12.20 7.58
CA GLU A 226 3.05 11.91 8.80
C GLU A 226 3.92 13.09 9.23
N ARG A 227 4.26 14.02 8.33
CA ARG A 227 4.96 15.27 8.65
C ARG A 227 4.18 16.17 9.60
N LEU A 228 2.89 15.93 9.78
CA LEU A 228 2.09 16.61 10.80
C LEU A 228 2.59 16.26 12.21
N HIS A 229 3.18 15.07 12.40
CA HIS A 229 3.85 14.68 13.64
C HIS A 229 5.17 15.44 13.80
N ASP A 230 5.08 16.65 14.35
CA ASP A 230 6.21 17.54 14.49
C ASP A 230 5.89 18.63 15.53
N ILE A 231 6.87 19.50 15.74
CA ILE A 231 6.75 20.72 16.53
C ILE A 231 6.56 21.91 15.57
N TRP A 232 5.58 22.75 15.87
CA TRP A 232 5.12 23.84 15.02
C TRP A 232 5.17 25.16 15.78
N GLY A 233 5.87 26.16 15.23
CA GLY A 233 5.93 27.52 15.79
C GLY A 233 4.89 28.44 15.15
N ALA A 234 4.03 29.06 15.96
CA ALA A 234 2.96 29.91 15.46
C ALA A 234 3.50 31.20 14.82
N VAL A 235 3.00 31.55 13.64
CA VAL A 235 3.35 32.80 12.94
C VAL A 235 2.15 33.73 12.76
N ARG A 236 0.93 33.20 12.81
CA ARG A 236 -0.31 33.97 12.75
C ARG A 236 -1.40 33.41 13.64
N ILE A 237 -2.23 34.31 14.18
CA ILE A 237 -3.48 33.99 14.91
C ILE A 237 -4.60 34.80 14.27
N GLY A 238 -5.67 34.13 13.81
CA GLY A 238 -6.79 34.76 13.12
C GLY A 238 -6.37 35.63 11.92
N GLY A 239 -5.38 35.16 11.15
CA GLY A 239 -4.81 35.88 10.00
C GLY A 239 -3.86 37.05 10.32
N LYS A 240 -3.65 37.39 11.60
CA LYS A 240 -2.73 38.47 12.00
C LYS A 240 -1.36 37.90 12.37
N SER A 241 -0.30 38.51 11.85
CA SER A 241 1.09 38.15 12.17
C SER A 241 1.43 38.38 13.65
N ILE A 242 2.16 37.44 14.23
CA ILE A 242 2.75 37.58 15.57
C ILE A 242 4.07 38.34 15.41
N GLU A 243 4.14 39.57 15.92
CA GLU A 243 5.34 40.43 15.76
C GLU A 243 6.48 40.09 16.74
N LYS A 244 6.20 39.26 17.75
CA LYS A 244 7.14 38.91 18.82
C LYS A 244 8.13 37.83 18.38
N LYS A 245 9.42 38.06 18.64
CA LYS A 245 10.50 37.09 18.33
C LYS A 245 10.76 36.04 19.41
N GLU A 246 10.35 36.30 20.66
CA GLU A 246 10.55 35.41 21.81
C GLU A 246 9.23 35.00 22.44
N GLY A 247 9.14 33.75 22.93
CA GLY A 247 7.92 33.23 23.53
C GLY A 247 6.78 33.06 22.52
N ILE A 248 7.11 32.61 21.32
CA ILE A 248 6.13 32.28 20.28
C ILE A 248 5.37 31.02 20.72
N PRO A 249 4.02 30.98 20.62
CA PRO A 249 3.26 29.77 20.89
C PRO A 249 3.76 28.59 20.05
N MET A 250 3.89 27.43 20.68
CA MET A 250 4.31 26.18 20.02
C MET A 250 3.23 25.11 20.15
N LEU A 251 3.11 24.30 19.10
CA LEU A 251 2.23 23.15 19.02
C LEU A 251 3.06 21.93 18.63
N GLU A 252 3.18 20.98 19.53
CA GLU A 252 3.63 19.62 19.24
C GLU A 252 2.40 18.76 18.94
N ILE A 253 2.41 18.09 17.79
CA ILE A 253 1.39 17.11 17.41
C ILE A 253 2.05 15.73 17.45
N ASN A 254 1.51 14.82 18.27
CA ASN A 254 1.98 13.45 18.34
C ASN A 254 0.92 12.52 17.76
N LEU A 255 1.15 12.04 16.55
CA LEU A 255 0.23 11.13 15.85
C LEU A 255 0.27 9.69 16.38
N THR A 256 1.29 9.32 17.16
CA THR A 256 1.39 7.99 17.77
C THR A 256 0.51 7.91 19.02
N GLU A 257 0.55 8.96 19.84
CA GLU A 257 -0.23 9.08 21.07
C GLU A 257 -1.60 9.74 20.85
N MET A 258 -1.86 10.22 19.63
CA MET A 258 -3.07 10.99 19.27
C MET A 258 -3.29 12.17 20.22
N SER A 259 -2.21 12.90 20.51
CA SER A 259 -2.19 13.98 21.50
C SER A 259 -1.58 15.26 20.93
N ILE A 260 -1.88 16.38 21.59
CA ILE A 260 -1.20 17.65 21.36
C ILE A 260 -0.60 18.16 22.66
N SER A 261 0.52 18.85 22.56
CA SER A 261 1.11 19.58 23.68
C SER A 261 1.83 20.83 23.20
N GLY A 262 2.24 21.71 24.12
CA GLY A 262 3.04 22.86 23.74
C GLY A 262 2.98 23.98 24.76
N ASN A 263 3.22 25.20 24.27
CA ASN A 263 3.10 26.42 25.07
C ASN A 263 2.31 27.49 24.31
N ASP A 264 1.56 28.32 25.03
CA ASP A 264 0.69 29.35 24.47
C ASP A 264 1.34 30.75 24.51
N SER A 265 2.66 30.85 24.58
CA SER A 265 3.51 32.03 24.94
C SER A 265 3.75 32.28 26.43
N CYS A 266 2.94 31.73 27.34
CA CYS A 266 3.09 31.90 28.79
C CYS A 266 3.04 30.55 29.52
N ASN A 267 1.97 29.81 29.27
CA ASN A 267 1.62 28.56 29.91
C ASN A 267 1.95 27.37 29.02
N ASN A 268 2.11 26.21 29.65
CA ASN A 268 2.11 24.96 28.91
C ASN A 268 0.67 24.47 28.77
N TYR A 269 0.36 23.79 27.67
CA TYR A 269 -0.92 23.14 27.46
C TYR A 269 -0.74 21.72 26.93
N PHE A 270 -1.80 20.93 27.07
CA PHE A 270 -1.90 19.57 26.54
C PHE A 270 -3.34 19.29 26.14
N GLY A 271 -3.55 18.32 25.25
CA GLY A 271 -4.87 17.93 24.77
C GLY A 271 -4.82 16.62 23.98
N GLN A 272 -5.97 16.20 23.46
CA GLN A 272 -6.13 15.00 22.65
C GLN A 272 -6.57 15.37 21.23
N ILE A 273 -6.26 14.51 20.28
CA ILE A 273 -6.78 14.56 18.91
C ILE A 273 -8.00 13.64 18.84
N GLU A 274 -9.19 14.22 18.75
CA GLU A 274 -10.47 13.50 18.74
C GLU A 274 -10.82 12.95 17.35
N GLU A 275 -10.56 13.72 16.30
CA GLU A 275 -10.76 13.34 14.89
C GLU A 275 -9.49 13.68 14.10
N LEU A 276 -9.04 12.74 13.27
CA LEU A 276 -7.91 12.96 12.38
C LEU A 276 -8.16 12.25 11.04
N THR A 277 -8.13 13.04 9.97
CA THR A 277 -8.08 12.57 8.58
C THR A 277 -7.00 13.34 7.82
N ASP A 278 -6.93 13.13 6.51
CA ASP A 278 -6.07 13.88 5.60
C ASP A 278 -6.45 15.37 5.47
N GLU A 279 -7.67 15.74 5.85
CA GLU A 279 -8.18 17.13 5.77
C GLU A 279 -8.63 17.67 7.14
N LYS A 280 -9.00 16.79 8.07
CA LYS A 280 -9.52 17.18 9.39
C LYS A 280 -8.54 16.91 10.51
N ILE A 281 -8.53 17.82 11.48
CA ILE A 281 -7.95 17.61 12.80
C ILE A 281 -8.85 18.32 13.80
N VAL A 282 -9.30 17.61 14.84
CA VAL A 282 -10.16 18.16 15.90
C VAL A 282 -9.48 17.89 17.24
N PHE A 283 -9.37 18.92 18.06
CA PHE A 283 -8.78 18.82 19.39
C PHE A 283 -9.84 18.75 20.48
N ALA A 284 -9.60 17.94 21.50
CA ALA A 284 -10.48 17.79 22.65
C ALA A 284 -9.70 17.76 23.96
N GLY A 285 -10.37 18.09 25.07
CA GLY A 285 -9.80 17.98 26.41
C GLY A 285 -8.56 18.85 26.64
N ILE A 286 -8.52 20.04 26.04
CA ILE A 286 -7.36 20.95 26.19
C ILE A 286 -7.29 21.46 27.64
N GLY A 287 -6.17 21.19 28.30
CA GLY A 287 -5.82 21.70 29.62
C GLY A 287 -4.63 22.63 29.55
N VAL A 288 -4.65 23.72 30.33
CA VAL A 288 -3.60 24.76 30.34
C VAL A 288 -3.12 24.98 31.79
N THR A 289 -1.81 25.07 31.99
CA THR A 289 -1.25 25.45 33.30
C THR A 289 -1.53 26.93 33.61
N ALA A 290 -1.49 27.34 34.88
CA ALA A 290 -1.70 28.74 35.25
C ALA A 290 -0.44 29.35 35.88
N LYS A 291 0.48 29.86 35.05
CA LYS A 291 1.63 30.66 35.48
C LYS A 291 1.24 32.14 35.55
N LEU A 292 1.92 32.90 36.40
CA LEU A 292 1.75 34.35 36.47
C LEU A 292 2.59 35.00 35.36
N CYS A 293 1.93 35.63 34.38
CA CYS A 293 2.59 36.32 33.26
C CYS A 293 2.13 37.78 33.12
N PRO A 294 3.01 38.70 32.73
CA PRO A 294 2.68 40.12 32.57
C PRO A 294 1.82 40.41 31.33
N GLU A 295 1.89 39.54 30.31
CA GLU A 295 1.18 39.68 29.03
C GLU A 295 0.48 38.36 28.70
N MET A 296 -0.84 38.41 28.49
CA MET A 296 -1.69 37.22 28.27
C MET A 296 -2.50 37.29 26.98
N GLU A 297 -2.44 38.39 26.24
CA GLU A 297 -3.32 38.61 25.08
C GLU A 297 -3.09 37.56 23.98
N ILE A 298 -1.84 37.30 23.62
CA ILE A 298 -1.48 36.24 22.66
C ILE A 298 -1.92 34.86 23.16
N ALA A 299 -1.65 34.54 24.42
CA ALA A 299 -2.05 33.27 25.03
C ALA A 299 -3.56 33.04 24.99
N ASN A 300 -4.35 34.06 25.34
CA ASN A 300 -5.80 33.99 25.31
C ASN A 300 -6.35 33.81 23.89
N GLN A 301 -5.83 34.58 22.92
CA GLN A 301 -6.23 34.46 21.52
C GLN A 301 -5.85 33.09 20.94
N TYR A 302 -4.66 32.59 21.25
CA TYR A 302 -4.18 31.28 20.84
C TYR A 302 -5.07 30.16 21.37
N ASN A 303 -5.35 30.15 22.67
CA ASN A 303 -6.20 29.12 23.30
C ASN A 303 -7.63 29.12 22.74
N GLN A 304 -8.23 30.30 22.55
CA GLN A 304 -9.55 30.43 21.90
C GLN A 304 -9.55 29.96 20.44
N ALA A 305 -8.43 30.09 19.73
CA ALA A 305 -8.29 29.61 18.37
C ALA A 305 -8.15 28.07 18.33
N MET A 306 -7.37 27.48 19.24
CA MET A 306 -7.20 26.03 19.38
C MET A 306 -8.52 25.29 19.60
N GLU A 307 -9.43 25.87 20.39
CA GLU A 307 -10.78 25.30 20.65
C GLU A 307 -11.69 25.25 19.41
N LYS A 308 -11.37 26.02 18.36
CA LYS A 308 -12.20 26.13 17.15
C LYS A 308 -11.72 25.26 16.00
N VAL A 309 -10.56 24.61 16.14
CA VAL A 309 -9.91 23.87 15.05
C VAL A 309 -10.76 22.68 14.63
N THR A 310 -11.07 22.59 13.34
CA THR A 310 -11.77 21.44 12.75
C THR A 310 -11.09 20.86 11.52
N SER A 311 -10.18 21.61 10.90
CA SER A 311 -9.45 21.18 9.70
C SER A 311 -8.08 21.81 9.60
N TYR A 312 -7.24 21.24 8.75
CA TYR A 312 -5.89 21.74 8.52
C TYR A 312 -5.50 21.68 7.05
N LYS A 313 -4.46 22.44 6.73
CA LYS A 313 -3.73 22.35 5.47
C LYS A 313 -2.25 22.35 5.78
N LEU A 314 -1.54 21.37 5.25
CA LEU A 314 -0.08 21.24 5.38
C LEU A 314 0.56 21.38 3.99
N GLU A 315 1.29 22.47 3.78
CA GLU A 315 2.02 22.74 2.54
C GLU A 315 3.50 22.98 2.85
N GLU A 316 4.34 22.07 2.39
CA GLU A 316 5.77 22.07 2.70
C GLU A 316 6.01 22.17 4.22
N LEU A 317 6.56 23.30 4.68
CA LEU A 317 6.89 23.56 6.09
C LEU A 317 5.85 24.46 6.79
N ASN A 318 4.68 24.67 6.18
CA ASN A 318 3.63 25.54 6.72
C ASN A 318 2.40 24.72 7.08
N LEU A 319 1.98 24.81 8.35
CA LEU A 319 0.73 24.23 8.84
C LEU A 319 -0.27 25.35 9.07
N THR A 320 -1.45 25.26 8.48
CA THR A 320 -2.55 26.20 8.73
C THR A 320 -3.74 25.43 9.27
N LEU A 321 -4.34 25.91 10.36
CA LEU A 321 -5.52 25.35 10.99
C LEU A 321 -6.73 26.25 10.74
N TYR A 322 -7.89 25.64 10.54
CA TYR A 322 -9.12 26.34 10.18
C TYR A 322 -10.29 25.95 11.09
N ASP A 323 -11.22 26.87 11.25
CA ASP A 323 -12.52 26.62 11.89
C ASP A 323 -13.52 25.91 10.97
N ALA A 324 -14.70 25.59 11.51
CA ALA A 324 -15.78 24.93 10.78
C ALA A 324 -16.38 25.78 9.64
N GLN A 325 -16.09 27.08 9.60
CA GLN A 325 -16.49 28.00 8.52
C GLN A 325 -15.39 28.14 7.45
N GLY A 326 -14.22 27.52 7.65
CA GLY A 326 -13.09 27.58 6.73
C GLY A 326 -12.21 28.83 6.92
N ASN A 327 -12.35 29.56 8.02
CA ASN A 327 -11.47 30.70 8.31
C ASN A 327 -10.16 30.21 8.94
N GLU A 328 -9.02 30.82 8.56
CA GLU A 328 -7.74 30.59 9.23
C GLU A 328 -7.85 31.01 10.70
N VAL A 329 -7.60 30.08 11.63
CA VAL A 329 -7.54 30.37 13.07
C VAL A 329 -6.11 30.45 13.56
N LEU A 330 -5.22 29.59 13.05
CA LEU A 330 -3.80 29.55 13.40
C LEU A 330 -2.97 29.17 12.17
N ALA A 331 -1.81 29.79 12.02
CA ALA A 331 -0.82 29.38 11.04
C ALA A 331 0.54 29.23 11.71
N PHE A 332 1.27 28.21 11.31
CA PHE A 332 2.53 27.79 11.89
C PHE A 332 3.56 27.51 10.80
N ILE A 333 4.83 27.61 11.18
CA ILE A 333 5.96 27.05 10.44
C ILE A 333 6.57 25.90 11.24
N LYS A 334 7.16 24.93 10.56
CA LYS A 334 7.89 23.84 11.21
C LYS A 334 8.96 24.43 12.13
N GLY A 335 9.00 23.98 13.38
CA GLY A 335 10.06 24.31 14.33
C GLY A 335 11.37 23.63 13.95
N ASP A 336 12.48 24.30 14.22
CA ASP A 336 13.84 23.74 14.04
C ASP A 336 14.15 22.61 15.01
#